data_AF-A0A7G5Z2T5-F1
#
_entry.id   AF-A0A7G5Z2T5-F1
#
_cell.length_a   1.000
_cell.length_b   1.000
_cell.length_c   1.000
_cell.angle_alpha   90.00
_cell.angle_beta   90.00
_cell.angle_gamma   90.00
#
_symmetry.space_group_name_H-M   'P 1'
#
loop_
_entity.id
_entity.type
_entity.pdbx_description
1 polymer ?
#
loop_
_entity_poly.entity_id
_entity_poly.type
_entity_poly.pdbx_seq_one_letter_code
_entity_poly.pdbx_strand_id
1 'polypeptide(L)'
;MKKIAILIASLGFAATALPVAATAAPYPQAHGQGQWQNINQRQANLYNRIDQGIRSGALNRVEASRLKAQFRQLTNLEAQYRRSRPGLTIAERRDLDRRFDALSQRIKIQKHDRQGRRY
;
A
#
# COMPACT_ATOMS: atom_id res chain seq x y z
N MET A 1 26.29 -53.91 -2.83
CA MET A 1 27.02 -54.10 -4.11
C MET A 1 26.02 -53.85 -5.24
N LYS A 2 26.24 -52.79 -6.02
CA LYS A 2 26.62 -52.82 -7.46
C LYS A 2 25.51 -53.40 -8.36
N LYS A 3 25.03 -52.83 -9.46
CA LYS A 3 25.39 -51.68 -10.33
C LYS A 3 24.25 -51.61 -11.39
N ILE A 4 23.80 -50.41 -11.81
CA ILE A 4 23.92 -49.84 -13.18
C ILE A 4 23.16 -50.66 -14.25
N ALA A 5 21.97 -50.21 -14.70
CA ALA A 5 21.68 -49.24 -15.77
C ALA A 5 21.88 -49.77 -17.20
N ILE A 6 21.17 -49.14 -18.15
CA ILE A 6 21.21 -49.21 -19.64
C ILE A 6 19.89 -49.77 -20.21
N LEU A 7 19.25 -49.22 -21.24
CA LEU A 7 19.21 -47.95 -21.99
C LEU A 7 18.08 -48.17 -23.04
N ILE A 8 17.45 -47.08 -23.47
CA ILE A 8 16.92 -46.82 -24.83
C ILE A 8 15.80 -47.74 -25.37
N ALA A 9 14.63 -47.16 -25.60
CA ALA A 9 13.85 -47.39 -26.82
C ALA A 9 13.05 -46.13 -27.15
N SER A 10 13.47 -45.45 -28.21
CA SER A 10 12.77 -44.35 -28.87
C SER A 10 11.49 -44.86 -29.55
N LEU A 11 10.34 -44.22 -29.28
CA LEU A 11 9.22 -44.23 -30.20
C LEU A 11 8.74 -42.80 -30.43
N GLY A 12 8.76 -42.40 -31.70
CA GLY A 12 8.30 -41.10 -32.15
C GLY A 12 6.79 -40.95 -31.99
N PHE A 13 6.36 -39.73 -31.70
CA PHE A 13 4.96 -39.33 -31.81
C PHE A 13 4.79 -38.37 -32.99
N ALA A 14 3.87 -38.74 -33.87
CA ALA A 14 3.46 -38.01 -35.04
C ALA A 14 2.81 -36.66 -34.67
N ALA A 15 3.00 -35.67 -35.53
CA ALA A 15 2.32 -34.39 -35.46
C ALA A 15 0.82 -34.57 -35.72
N THR A 16 0.00 -34.23 -34.74
CA THR A 16 -1.45 -34.03 -34.90
C THR A 16 -1.81 -32.59 -34.50
N ALA A 17 -2.57 -31.94 -35.36
CA ALA A 17 -2.98 -30.54 -35.27
C ALA A 17 -3.57 -30.17 -33.91
N LEU A 18 -3.13 -29.03 -33.37
CA LEU A 18 -3.65 -28.45 -32.13
C LEU A 18 -5.00 -27.75 -32.43
N PRO A 19 -6.15 -28.17 -31.87
CA PRO A 19 -7.21 -27.22 -31.65
C PRO A 19 -6.70 -26.24 -30.58
N VAL A 20 -6.54 -24.97 -30.95
CA VAL A 20 -6.37 -23.87 -29.99
C VAL A 20 -7.64 -23.85 -29.13
N ALA A 21 -7.61 -24.56 -28.00
CA ALA A 21 -8.46 -24.22 -26.88
C ALA A 21 -8.12 -22.77 -26.56
N ALA A 22 -9.12 -21.89 -26.66
CA ALA A 22 -8.99 -20.48 -26.36
C ALA A 22 -8.28 -20.31 -25.02
N THR A 23 -6.98 -20.04 -25.06
CA THR A 23 -6.24 -19.60 -23.90
C THR A 23 -6.77 -18.21 -23.64
N ALA A 24 -7.80 -18.11 -22.80
CA ALA A 24 -8.12 -16.87 -22.12
C ALA A 24 -6.79 -16.38 -21.54
N ALA A 25 -6.26 -15.31 -22.14
CA ALA A 25 -4.98 -14.75 -21.73
C ALA A 25 -5.05 -14.57 -20.21
N PRO A 26 -4.13 -15.16 -19.43
CA PRO A 26 -4.08 -14.87 -18.01
C PRO A 26 -3.85 -13.36 -17.91
N TYR A 27 -4.87 -12.64 -17.45
CA TYR A 27 -4.69 -11.28 -16.97
C TYR A 27 -3.49 -11.35 -16.02
N PRO A 28 -2.43 -10.55 -16.22
CA PRO A 28 -1.30 -10.57 -15.31
C PRO A 28 -1.83 -10.26 -13.91
N GLN A 29 -1.94 -11.29 -13.07
CA GLN A 29 -2.16 -11.12 -11.66
C GLN A 29 -0.94 -10.38 -11.17
N ALA A 30 -1.12 -9.13 -10.78
CA ALA A 30 -0.06 -8.28 -10.25
C ALA A 30 0.44 -8.84 -8.90
N HIS A 31 1.21 -9.92 -8.95
CA HIS A 31 2.05 -10.41 -7.87
C HIS A 31 3.25 -9.48 -7.75
N GLY A 32 3.00 -8.33 -7.12
CA GLY A 32 3.99 -7.29 -6.86
C GLY A 32 3.67 -6.60 -5.54
N GLN A 33 3.26 -7.36 -4.53
CA GLN A 33 3.11 -6.85 -3.16
C GLN A 33 4.49 -6.76 -2.48
N GLY A 34 5.38 -5.96 -3.05
CA GLY A 34 6.56 -5.50 -2.31
C GLY A 34 6.08 -4.61 -1.17
N GLN A 35 6.09 -5.12 0.06
CA GLN A 35 6.06 -4.40 1.35
C GLN A 35 5.27 -3.08 1.36
N TRP A 36 4.08 -3.08 0.76
CA TRP A 36 3.30 -1.86 0.69
C TRP A 36 2.62 -1.67 2.05
N GLN A 37 3.14 -0.73 2.84
CA GLN A 37 2.69 -0.54 4.21
C GLN A 37 1.18 -0.30 4.23
N ASN A 38 0.43 -1.11 4.99
CA ASN A 38 -1.02 -1.12 4.92
C ASN A 38 -1.58 0.29 5.21
N ILE A 39 -2.22 0.95 4.22
CA ILE A 39 -2.76 2.32 4.42
C ILE A 39 -3.70 2.35 5.61
N ASN A 40 -4.54 1.33 5.78
CA ASN A 40 -5.51 1.34 6.87
C ASN A 40 -4.80 1.41 8.24
N GLN A 41 -3.68 0.68 8.41
CA GLN A 41 -2.85 0.79 9.61
C GLN A 41 -2.23 2.19 9.76
N ARG A 42 -1.71 2.78 8.67
CA ARG A 42 -1.19 4.15 8.68
C ARG A 42 -2.25 5.16 9.09
N GLN A 43 -3.46 5.04 8.54
CA GLN A 43 -4.58 5.90 8.89
C GLN A 43 -4.91 5.83 10.39
N ALA A 44 -5.04 4.61 10.92
CA ALA A 44 -5.32 4.39 12.33
C ALA A 44 -4.23 5.01 13.22
N ASN A 45 -2.95 4.83 12.86
CA ASN A 45 -1.83 5.42 13.58
C ASN A 45 -1.86 6.95 13.58
N LEU A 46 -2.16 7.58 12.45
CA LEU A 46 -2.26 9.04 12.36
C LEU A 46 -3.44 9.58 13.17
N TYR A 47 -4.59 8.92 13.07
CA TYR A 47 -5.77 9.25 13.86
C TYR A 47 -5.46 9.18 15.37
N ASN A 48 -4.86 8.08 15.82
CA ASN A 48 -4.46 7.88 17.22
C ASN A 48 -3.48 8.95 17.69
N ARG A 49 -2.52 9.37 16.85
CA ARG A 49 -1.54 10.41 17.21
C ARG A 49 -2.19 11.79 17.34
N ILE A 50 -3.15 12.11 16.49
CA ILE A 50 -3.94 13.35 16.60
C ILE A 50 -4.76 13.30 17.89
N ASP A 51 -5.44 12.19 18.16
CA ASP A 51 -6.28 12.05 19.35
C ASP A 51 -5.48 12.11 20.65
N GLN A 52 -4.34 11.41 20.69
CA GLN A 52 -3.38 11.51 21.79
C GLN A 52 -2.89 12.95 21.98
N GLY A 53 -2.58 13.66 20.88
CA GLY A 53 -2.13 15.05 20.95
C GLY A 53 -3.19 16.01 21.50
N ILE A 54 -4.48 15.74 21.22
CA ILE A 54 -5.60 16.47 21.82
C ILE A 54 -5.69 16.16 23.31
N ARG A 55 -5.70 14.87 23.69
CA ARG A 55 -5.84 14.43 25.09
C ARG A 55 -4.69 14.92 25.97
N SER A 56 -3.47 14.89 25.46
CA SER A 56 -2.28 15.34 26.20
C SER A 56 -2.12 16.87 26.19
N GLY A 57 -2.99 17.60 25.48
CA GLY A 57 -2.85 19.04 25.28
C GLY A 57 -1.65 19.47 24.41
N ALA A 58 -0.98 18.53 23.75
CA ALA A 58 0.14 18.83 22.84
C ALA A 58 -0.33 19.53 21.56
N LEU A 59 -1.58 19.30 21.13
CA LEU A 59 -2.23 19.98 20.01
C LEU A 59 -3.31 20.91 20.54
N ASN A 60 -3.39 22.13 20.00
CA ASN A 60 -4.52 23.02 20.26
C ASN A 60 -5.73 22.65 19.39
N ARG A 61 -6.91 23.18 19.75
CA ARG A 61 -8.16 22.85 19.05
C ARG A 61 -8.09 23.20 17.56
N VAL A 62 -7.40 24.28 17.20
CA VAL A 62 -7.26 24.76 15.82
C VAL A 62 -6.33 23.86 15.01
N GLU A 63 -5.16 23.51 15.56
CA GLU A 63 -4.19 22.56 15.01
C GLU A 63 -4.83 21.20 14.79
N ALA A 64 -5.49 20.67 15.83
CA ALA A 64 -6.20 19.41 15.75
C ALA A 64 -7.28 19.42 14.67
N SER A 65 -8.08 20.50 14.57
CA SER A 65 -9.09 20.66 13.52
C SER A 65 -8.45 20.65 12.12
N ARG A 66 -7.36 21.41 11.93
CA ARG A 66 -6.62 21.47 10.66
C ARG A 66 -6.03 20.11 10.28
N LEU A 67 -5.41 19.40 11.23
CA LEU A 67 -4.86 18.06 11.01
C LEU A 67 -5.95 17.04 10.67
N LYS A 68 -7.10 17.08 11.36
CA LYS A 68 -8.26 16.24 11.04
C LYS A 68 -8.82 16.52 9.66
N ALA A 69 -8.87 17.78 9.23
CA ALA A 69 -9.30 18.15 7.88
C ALA A 69 -8.36 17.59 6.81
N GLN A 70 -7.04 17.76 6.98
CA GLN A 70 -6.04 17.20 6.07
C GLN A 70 -6.11 15.67 6.01
N PHE A 71 -6.26 15.02 7.17
CA PHE A 71 -6.45 13.58 7.25
C PHE A 71 -7.67 13.12 6.44
N ARG A 72 -8.83 13.77 6.62
CA ARG A 72 -10.07 13.46 5.88
C ARG A 72 -9.91 13.67 4.37
N GLN A 73 -9.19 14.71 3.95
CA GLN A 73 -8.89 14.93 2.54
C GLN A 73 -8.07 13.79 1.94
N LEU A 74 -7.05 13.29 2.66
CA LEU A 74 -6.28 12.14 2.22
C LEU A 74 -7.11 10.85 2.15
N THR A 75 -7.94 10.57 3.15
CA THR A 75 -8.79 9.36 3.14
C THR A 75 -9.80 9.40 1.98
N ASN A 76 -10.33 10.58 1.68
CA ASN A 76 -11.22 10.77 0.53
C ASN A 76 -10.47 10.59 -0.80
N LEU A 77 -9.23 11.07 -0.89
CA LEU A 77 -8.39 10.88 -2.08
C LEU A 77 -8.08 9.39 -2.30
N GLU A 78 -7.73 8.67 -1.25
CA GLU A 78 -7.54 7.23 -1.34
C GLU A 78 -8.80 6.50 -1.79
N ALA A 79 -9.96 6.84 -1.21
CA ALA A 79 -11.23 6.24 -1.63
C ALA A 79 -11.50 6.49 -3.13
N GLN A 80 -11.15 7.67 -3.64
CA GLN A 80 -11.23 7.99 -5.07
C GLN A 80 -10.28 7.13 -5.90
N TYR A 81 -9.01 6.97 -5.50
CA TYR A 81 -8.04 6.11 -6.19
C TYR A 81 -8.41 4.62 -6.11
N ARG A 82 -9.10 4.18 -5.04
CA ARG A 82 -9.61 2.81 -4.96
C ARG A 82 -10.81 2.58 -5.90
N ARG A 83 -11.60 3.64 -6.15
CA ARG A 83 -12.80 3.58 -7.00
C ARG A 83 -12.49 3.77 -8.49
N SER A 84 -11.37 4.41 -8.84
CA SER A 84 -10.93 4.53 -10.23
C SER A 84 -10.61 3.14 -10.81
N ARG A 85 -10.71 2.98 -12.14
CA ARG A 85 -10.19 1.79 -12.85
C ARG A 85 -8.78 2.12 -13.35
N PRO A 86 -7.77 1.24 -13.21
CA PRO A 86 -7.81 -0.18 -12.80
C PRO A 86 -7.81 -0.43 -11.27
N GLY A 87 -8.07 0.60 -10.46
CA GLY A 87 -7.90 0.58 -9.01
C GLY A 87 -6.58 1.23 -8.61
N LEU A 88 -6.12 0.94 -7.40
CA LEU A 88 -4.94 1.58 -6.80
C LEU A 88 -3.63 1.21 -7.55
N THR A 89 -3.20 2.09 -8.47
CA THR A 89 -1.96 1.96 -9.24
C THR A 89 -0.71 2.18 -8.39
N ILE A 90 0.47 1.80 -8.91
CA ILE A 90 1.75 2.01 -8.22
C ILE A 90 2.04 3.51 -8.02
N ALA A 91 1.69 4.34 -9.00
CA ALA A 91 1.88 5.78 -8.92
C ALA A 91 0.99 6.42 -7.85
N GLU A 92 -0.31 6.10 -7.84
CA GLU A 92 -1.27 6.58 -6.84
C GLU A 92 -0.87 6.12 -5.42
N ARG A 93 -0.40 4.87 -5.29
CA ARG A 93 0.15 4.35 -4.04
C ARG A 93 1.32 5.20 -3.54
N ARG A 94 2.33 5.43 -4.38
CA ARG A 94 3.48 6.27 -4.00
C ARG A 94 3.06 7.70 -3.67
N ASP A 95 2.04 8.23 -4.35
CA ASP A 95 1.50 9.54 -4.04
C ASP A 95 0.84 9.59 -2.66
N LEU A 96 -0.05 8.63 -2.36
CA LEU A 96 -0.67 8.49 -1.05
C LEU A 96 0.38 8.35 0.05
N ASP A 97 1.41 7.52 -0.19
CA ASP A 97 2.46 7.27 0.80
C ASP A 97 3.21 8.55 1.17
N ARG A 98 3.67 9.31 0.17
CA ARG A 98 4.31 10.62 0.38
C ARG A 98 3.41 11.59 1.13
N ARG A 99 2.11 11.62 0.82
CA ARG A 99 1.15 12.51 1.49
C ARG A 99 0.92 12.10 2.94
N PHE A 100 0.78 10.80 3.21
CA PHE A 100 0.64 10.28 4.58
C PHE A 100 1.90 10.53 5.40
N ASP A 101 3.08 10.42 4.81
CA ASP A 101 4.35 10.79 5.44
C ASP A 101 4.44 12.27 5.76
N ALA A 102 4.07 13.14 4.82
CA ALA A 102 4.03 14.57 5.05
C ALA A 102 3.07 14.93 6.21
N LEU A 103 1.89 14.31 6.25
CA LEU A 103 0.94 14.50 7.35
C LEU A 103 1.50 13.96 8.69
N SER A 104 2.15 12.80 8.67
CA SER A 104 2.83 12.20 9.82
C SER A 104 3.87 13.15 10.43
N GLN A 105 4.69 13.79 9.58
CA GLN A 105 5.68 14.77 10.02
C GLN A 105 5.03 16.04 10.57
N ARG A 106 3.97 16.55 9.92
CA ARG A 106 3.22 17.72 10.44
C ARG A 106 2.64 17.45 11.83
N ILE A 107 2.04 16.28 12.05
CA ILE A 107 1.54 15.88 13.37
C ILE A 107 2.69 15.83 14.38
N LYS A 108 3.86 15.30 13.99
CA LYS A 108 5.05 15.27 14.86
C LYS A 108 5.45 16.68 15.24
N ILE A 109 5.64 17.57 14.28
CA ILE A 109 6.07 18.95 14.51
C ILE A 109 5.08 19.69 15.42
N GLN A 110 3.79 19.67 15.09
CA GLN A 110 2.76 20.39 15.88
C GLN A 110 2.67 19.88 17.32
N LYS A 111 2.85 18.58 17.56
CA LYS A 111 2.90 18.03 18.93
C LYS A 111 4.11 18.52 19.74
N HIS A 112 5.23 18.82 19.09
CA HIS A 112 6.46 19.27 19.76
C HIS A 112 6.60 20.80 19.79
N ASP A 113 5.92 21.54 18.91
CA ASP A 113 5.98 23.01 18.85
C ASP A 113 5.60 23.65 20.20
N ARG A 114 4.54 23.15 20.84
CA ARG A 114 4.19 23.57 22.21
C ARG A 114 5.26 23.28 23.26
N GLN A 115 6.12 22.29 23.05
CA GLN A 115 7.18 21.92 23.98
C GLN A 115 8.43 22.79 23.78
N GLY A 116 8.63 23.33 22.58
CA GLY A 116 9.76 24.22 22.24
C GLY A 116 9.59 25.66 22.72
N ARG A 117 8.38 26.08 23.12
CA ARG A 117 8.07 27.44 23.58
C ARG A 117 8.35 27.65 25.09
N ARG A 118 9.42 27.04 25.59
CA ARG A 118 9.99 27.30 26.92
C ARG A 118 11.24 28.16 26.77
N TYR A 119 11.07 29.47 26.68
CA TYR A 119 12.06 30.48 27.05
C TYR A 119 11.32 31.70 27.57
#